data_AF-A0A4Q5QVA8-F1
#
_entry.id   AF-A0A4Q5QVA8-F1
#
_cell.length_a   1.000
_cell.length_b   1.000
_cell.length_c   1.000
_cell.angle_alpha   90.00
_cell.angle_beta   90.00
_cell.angle_gamma   90.00
#
_symmetry.space_group_name_H-M   'P 1'
#
loop_
_entity.id
_entity.type
_entity.pdbx_description
1 polymer ?
#
loop_
_entity_poly.entity_id
_entity_poly.type
_entity_poly.pdbx_seq_one_letter_code
_entity_poly.pdbx_strand_id
1 'polypeptide(L)' 'MLRCIAIDDEELALELLEDNIRKIPYLQLVATCSNPMEAIRVMQDEEIDLV' A
#
# COMPACT_ATOMS: atom_id res chain seq x y z
N MET A 1 -6.68 1.59 13.24
CA MET A 1 -5.87 2.03 12.07
C MET A 1 -5.94 0.88 11.09
N LEU A 2 -6.42 1.10 9.88
CA LEU A 2 -6.48 0.09 8.83
C LEU A 2 -5.11 0.08 8.12
N ARG A 3 -4.46 -1.07 8.13
CA ARG A 3 -3.17 -1.30 7.48
C ARG A 3 -3.43 -1.59 6.02
N CYS A 4 -2.87 -0.77 5.14
CA CYS A 4 -3.07 -0.93 3.71
C CYS A 4 -1.76 -1.01 2.94
N ILE A 5 -1.81 -1.64 1.78
CA ILE A 5 -0.78 -1.54 0.75
C ILE A 5 -1.38 -0.93 -0.50
N ALA A 6 -0.54 -0.44 -1.42
CA ALA A 6 -0.97 0.00 -2.74
C ALA A 6 -0.18 -0.76 -3.81
N ILE A 7 -0.84 -1.22 -4.87
CA ILE A 7 -0.22 -1.96 -5.97
C ILE A 7 -0.52 -1.26 -7.29
N ASP A 8 0.50 -0.81 -7.99
CA ASP A 8 0.39 -0.18 -9.30
C ASP A 8 1.75 -0.29 -10.01
N ASP A 9 1.78 -0.54 -11.32
CA ASP A 9 3.02 -0.65 -12.10
C ASP A 9 3.60 0.72 -12.48
N GLU A 10 2.85 1.81 -12.28
CA GLU A 10 3.28 3.18 -12.53
C GLU A 10 3.75 3.88 -11.23
N GLU A 11 5.03 4.25 -11.16
CA GLU A 11 5.64 4.91 -9.99
C GLU A 11 4.90 6.20 -9.57
N LEU A 12 4.48 7.02 -10.54
CA LEU A 12 3.74 8.26 -10.28
C LEU A 12 2.36 8.01 -9.65
N ALA A 13 1.71 6.89 -9.97
CA ALA A 13 0.43 6.53 -9.38
C ALA A 13 0.62 6.13 -7.91
N LEU A 14 1.68 5.38 -7.61
CA LEU A 14 2.05 5.02 -6.23
C LEU A 14 2.38 6.25 -5.38
N GLU A 15 3.16 7.20 -5.90
CA GLU A 15 3.46 8.46 -5.21
C GLU A 15 2.17 9.24 -4.89
N LEU A 16 1.26 9.34 -5.86
CA LEU A 16 -0.02 10.01 -5.67
C LEU A 16 -0.87 9.30 -4.61
N LEU A 17 -0.93 7.96 -4.64
CA LEU A 17 -1.66 7.18 -3.65
C LEU A 17 -1.08 7.37 -2.26
N GLU A 18 0.24 7.32 -2.11
CA GLU A 18 0.92 7.54 -0.84
C GLU A 18 0.57 8.92 -0.24
N ASP A 19 0.64 9.98 -1.04
CA ASP A 19 0.29 11.33 -0.60
C ASP A 19 -1.18 11.49 -0.23
N ASN A 20 -2.09 10.78 -0.90
CA ASN A 20 -3.51 10.80 -0.56
C ASN A 20 -3.80 9.97 0.70
N ILE A 21 -3.18 8.80 0.85
CA ILE A 21 -3.35 7.92 2.01
C ILE A 21 -2.86 8.60 3.28
N ARG A 22 -1.73 9.33 3.23
CA ARG A 22 -1.21 10.12 4.36
C ARG A 22 -2.18 11.17 4.90
N LYS A 23 -3.15 11.61 4.10
CA LYS A 23 -4.17 12.59 4.51
C LYS A 23 -5.36 11.94 5.21
N ILE A 24 -5.45 10.61 5.23
CA ILE A 24 -6.56 9.85 5.82
C ILE A 24 -6.12 9.30 7.18
N PRO A 25 -6.58 9.87 8.31
CA PRO A 25 -6.02 9.58 9.63
C PRO A 25 -6.17 8.14 10.14
N TYR A 26 -7.07 7.36 9.54
CA TYR A 26 -7.32 5.98 9.92
C TYR A 26 -6.63 4.96 9.01
N LEU A 27 -5.96 5.38 7.94
CA LEU A 27 -5.16 4.50 7.08
C LEU A 27 -3.68 4.56 7.48
N GLN A 28 -3.03 3.42 7.44
CA GLN A 28 -1.58 3.27 7.57
C GLN A 28 -1.05 2.54 6.35
N LEU A 29 -0.39 3.26 5.46
CA LEU A 29 0.32 2.65 4.33
C LEU A 29 1.52 1.87 4.86
N VAL A 30 1.50 0.56 4.67
CA VAL A 30 2.57 -0.37 5.07
C VAL A 30 3.62 -0.51 3.97
N ALA A 31 3.18 -0.60 2.71
CA ALA A 31 4.05 -0.71 1.55
C ALA A 31 3.37 -0.23 0.26
N THR A 32 4.17 0.23 -0.69
CA THR A 32 3.81 0.34 -2.11
C THR A 32 4.50 -0.78 -2.87
N CYS A 33 3.83 -1.35 -3.86
CA CYS A 33 4.30 -2.51 -4.63
C CYS A 33 4.14 -2.24 -6.13
N SER A 34 5.17 -2.55 -6.91
CA SER A 34 5.14 -2.38 -8.37
C SER A 34 4.46 -3.54 -9.11
N ASN A 35 4.22 -4.63 -8.39
CA ASN A 35 3.64 -5.85 -8.95
C ASN A 35 3.00 -6.72 -7.85
N PRO A 36 2.12 -7.66 -8.23
CA PRO A 36 1.44 -8.53 -7.27
C PRO A 36 2.38 -9.44 -6.45
N MET A 37 3.54 -9.80 -6.97
CA MET A 37 4.46 -10.71 -6.27
C MET A 37 5.14 -10.04 -5.08
N GLU A 38 5.43 -8.74 -5.16
CA GLU A 38 5.87 -7.93 -4.02
C GLU A 38 4.79 -7.84 -2.95
N ALA A 39 3.56 -7.55 -3.35
CA ALA A 39 2.43 -7.44 -2.44
C ALA A 39 2.15 -8.73 -1.68
N ILE A 40 2.20 -9.88 -2.36
CA ILE A 40 2.04 -11.20 -1.73
C ILE A 40 3.10 -11.42 -0.65
N ARG A 41 4.36 -11.01 -0.88
CA ARG A 41 5.42 -11.13 0.13
C ARG A 41 5.12 -10.26 1.35
N VAL A 42 4.69 -9.02 1.14
CA VAL A 42 4.30 -8.12 2.24
C VAL A 42 3.15 -8.72 3.04
N MET A 43 2.12 -9.25 2.39
CA MET A 43 0.96 -9.87 3.06
C MET A 43 1.28 -11.20 3.76
N GLN A 44 2.42 -11.83 3.47
CA GLN A 44 2.90 -13.01 4.20
C GLN A 44 3.57 -12.65 5.52
N ASP A 45 4.22 -11.48 5.57
CA ASP A 45 4.98 -11.02 6.73
C ASP A 45 4.17 -10.07 7.63
N GLU A 46 3.15 -9.40 7.06
CA GLU A 46 2.35 -8.36 7.71
C GLU A 46 0.85 -8.62 7.57
N GLU A 47 0.08 -8.31 8.62
CA GLU A 47 -1.38 -8.29 8.55
C GLU A 47 -1.85 -7.03 7.79
N ILE A 48 -2.54 -7.23 6.67
CA ILE A 48 -3.04 -6.16 5.78
C ILE A 48 -4.57 -6.24 5.71
N ASP A 49 -5.23 -5.11 6.01
CA ASP A 49 -6.69 -4.98 6.02
C ASP A 49 -7.26 -4.57 4.66
N LEU A 50 -6.45 -3.91 3.83
CA LEU A 50 -6.86 -3.30 2.57
C LEU A 50 -5.70 -3.35 1.55
N VAL A 51 -6.05 -3.72 0.30
CA VAL A 51 -5.15 -3.72 -0.86
C VAL A 51 -5.74 -2.82 -1.94
#